data_AF-A0A2M7JU21-F1
#
_entry.id   AF-A0A2M7JU21-F1
#
_cell.length_a   1.000
_cell.length_b   1.000
_cell.length_c   1.000
_cell.angle_alpha   90.00
_cell.angle_beta   90.00
_cell.angle_gamma   90.00
#
_symmetry.space_group_name_H-M   'P 1'
#
loop_
_entity.id
_entity.type
_entity.pdbx_description
1 polymer ?
#
loop_
_entity_poly.entity_id
_entity_poly.type
_entity_poly.pdbx_seq_one_letter_code
_entity_poly.pdbx_strand_id
1 'polypeptide(L)'
;MNTVMMGPGAMGSLFGGLLTLVGEELWLVGYRKEQIETICSFGLTFEEKGKTQIIPMNATPDVTSVGKADLVIFFVKTYDTEKAVSDAL
;
A
#
# COMPACT_ATOMS: atom_id res chain seq x y z
N MET A 1 -7.09 1.78 -13.36
CA MET A 1 -6.84 0.34 -13.14
C MET A 1 -6.70 0.19 -11.64
N ASN A 2 -7.52 -0.64 -11.00
CA ASN A 2 -7.49 -0.77 -9.55
C ASN A 2 -6.32 -1.66 -9.14
N THR A 3 -5.28 -1.07 -8.54
CA THR A 3 -4.09 -1.80 -8.10
C THR A 3 -4.07 -1.93 -6.58
N VAL A 4 -3.76 -3.12 -6.08
CA VAL A 4 -3.61 -3.40 -4.65
C VAL A 4 -2.16 -3.74 -4.36
N MET A 5 -1.62 -3.16 -3.29
CA MET A 5 -0.31 -3.47 -2.78
C MET A 5 -0.38 -4.04 -1.37
N MET A 6 -0.10 -5.34 -1.29
CA MET A 6 -0.06 -6.10 -0.06
C MET A 6 1.29 -5.88 0.63
N GLY A 7 1.25 -5.25 1.80
CA GLY A 7 2.42 -4.98 2.63
C GLY A 7 2.98 -3.57 2.46
N PRO A 8 2.46 -2.55 3.17
CA PRO A 8 3.03 -1.20 3.24
C PRO A 8 4.29 -1.16 4.12
N GLY A 9 5.27 -2.02 3.83
CA GLY A 9 6.62 -1.92 4.40
C GLY A 9 7.43 -0.82 3.71
N ALA A 10 8.75 -0.81 3.88
CA ALA A 10 9.60 0.16 3.20
C ALA A 10 9.43 0.11 1.67
N MET A 11 9.52 -1.08 1.07
CA MET A 11 9.43 -1.25 -0.39
C MET A 11 8.00 -1.05 -0.91
N GLY A 12 7.00 -1.59 -0.22
CA GLY A 12 5.60 -1.42 -0.63
C GLY A 12 5.14 0.04 -0.59
N SER A 13 5.54 0.79 0.44
CA SER A 13 5.26 2.22 0.51
C SER A 13 6.06 3.01 -0.53
N LEU A 14 7.32 2.67 -0.79
CA LEU A 14 8.13 3.34 -1.81
C LEU A 14 7.51 3.19 -3.21
N PHE A 15 7.29 1.96 -3.66
CA PHE A 15 6.68 1.73 -4.97
C PHE A 15 5.23 2.21 -5.00
N GLY A 16 4.53 2.15 -3.87
CA GLY A 16 3.15 2.63 -3.81
C GLY A 16 3.02 4.13 -3.96
N GLY A 17 3.90 4.86 -3.28
CA GLY A 17 4.04 6.29 -3.46
C GLY A 17 4.38 6.63 -4.91
N LEU A 18 5.38 5.97 -5.50
CA LEU A 18 5.78 6.21 -6.89
C LEU A 18 4.65 5.97 -7.90
N LEU A 19 3.91 4.87 -7.76
CA LEU A 19 2.77 4.57 -8.64
C LEU A 19 1.64 5.60 -8.47
N THR A 20 1.35 5.99 -7.22
CA THR A 20 0.34 7.01 -6.94
C THR A 20 0.72 8.37 -7.52
N LEU A 21 2.01 8.74 -7.47
CA LEU A 21 2.51 10.00 -8.03
C LEU A 21 2.37 10.10 -9.55
N VAL A 22 2.39 8.96 -10.26
CA VAL A 22 2.15 8.93 -11.72
C VAL A 22 0.66 8.80 -12.06
N GLY A 23 -0.23 8.83 -11.06
CA GLY A 23 -1.68 8.86 -11.23
C GLY A 23 -2.36 7.49 -11.20
N GLU A 24 -1.67 6.42 -10.81
CA GLU A 24 -2.30 5.10 -10.64
C GLU A 24 -3.21 5.07 -9.41
N GLU A 25 -4.36 4.42 -9.55
CA GLU A 25 -5.28 4.17 -8.45
C GLU A 25 -4.77 2.98 -7.64
N LEU A 26 -4.27 3.27 -6.44
CA LEU A 26 -3.58 2.30 -5.59
C LEU A 26 -4.16 2.23 -4.18
N TRP A 27 -4.37 1.01 -3.70
CA TRP A 27 -4.67 0.69 -2.31
C TRP A 27 -3.50 0.00 -1.61
N LEU A 28 -3.09 0.53 -0.47
CA LEU A 28 -2.16 -0.13 0.44
C LEU A 28 -2.93 -1.02 1.42
N VAL A 29 -2.59 -2.31 1.48
CA VAL A 29 -3.23 -3.26 2.40
C VAL A 29 -2.21 -3.78 3.40
N GLY A 30 -2.46 -3.55 4.70
CA GLY A 30 -1.52 -3.92 5.75
C GLY A 30 -2.15 -4.17 7.11
N TYR A 31 -1.67 -5.19 7.82
CA TYR A 31 -2.25 -5.62 9.09
C TYR A 31 -2.03 -4.65 10.27
N ARG A 32 -1.09 -3.71 10.17
CA ARG A 32 -0.76 -2.75 11.24
C ARG A 32 -1.69 -1.55 11.21
N LYS A 33 -2.78 -1.61 11.99
CA LYS A 33 -3.83 -0.57 12.02
C LYS A 33 -3.29 0.85 12.24
N GLU A 34 -2.40 1.05 13.22
CA GLU A 34 -1.80 2.37 13.49
C GLU A 34 -1.09 2.96 12.26
N GLN A 35 -0.37 2.12 11.49
CA GLN A 35 0.29 2.55 10.26
C GLN A 35 -0.73 2.95 9.20
N ILE A 36 -1.79 2.16 9.04
CA ILE A 36 -2.86 2.44 8.07
C ILE A 36 -3.61 3.72 8.45
N GLU A 37 -4.00 3.87 9.71
CA GLU A 37 -4.68 5.07 10.22
C GLU A 37 -3.83 6.33 10.03
N THR A 38 -2.52 6.23 10.23
CA THR A 38 -1.57 7.31 9.97
C THR A 38 -1.57 7.69 8.49
N ILE A 39 -1.49 6.71 7.58
CA ILE A 39 -1.52 6.96 6.13
C ILE A 39 -2.86 7.57 5.72
N CYS A 40 -3.98 7.08 6.23
CA CYS A 40 -5.30 7.63 5.90
C CYS A 40 -5.48 9.06 6.41
N SER A 41 -4.91 9.40 7.58
CA SER A 41 -5.10 10.71 8.21
C SER A 41 -4.12 11.76 7.68
N PHE A 42 -2.87 11.37 7.42
CA PHE A 42 -1.77 12.28 7.12
C PHE A 42 -1.13 12.05 5.75
N GLY A 43 -1.51 11.00 5.03
CA GLY A 43 -0.83 10.55 3.82
C GLY A 43 0.48 9.81 4.11
N LEU A 44 1.11 9.34 3.04
CA LEU A 44 2.45 8.75 3.08
C LEU A 44 3.51 9.85 2.96
N THR A 45 4.35 9.98 3.99
CA THR A 45 5.57 10.79 3.90
C THR A 45 6.56 10.11 2.96
N PHE A 46 6.93 10.80 1.89
CA PHE A 46 7.83 10.33 0.86
C PHE A 46 9.04 11.25 0.77
N GLU A 47 10.23 10.68 0.96
CA GLU A 47 11.49 11.41 0.85
C GLU A 47 12.30 10.91 -0.35
N GLU A 48 12.62 11.82 -1.26
CA GLU A 48 13.48 11.53 -2.40
C GLU A 48 14.46 12.68 -2.62
N LYS A 49 15.76 12.36 -2.73
CA LYS A 49 16.83 13.34 -3.03
C LYS A 49 16.81 14.56 -2.09
N GLY A 50 16.53 14.32 -0.80
CA GLY A 50 16.47 15.36 0.23
C GLY A 50 15.23 16.25 0.17
N LYS A 51 14.22 15.88 -0.62
CA LYS A 51 12.91 16.54 -0.62
C LYS A 51 11.88 15.63 0.01
N THR A 52 11.09 16.18 0.92
CA THR A 52 9.96 15.49 1.54
C THR A 52 8.67 16.00 0.96
N GLN A 53 7.76 15.09 0.63
CA GLN A 53 6.39 15.39 0.22
C GLN A 53 5.43 14.41 0.88
N ILE A 54 4.16 14.80 0.95
CA ILE A 54 3.08 13.96 1.46
C ILE A 54 2.25 13.48 0.28
N ILE A 55 2.07 12.16 0.17
CA ILE A 55 1.28 11.53 -0.88
C ILE A 55 -0.02 11.03 -0.24
N PRO A 56 -1.19 11.61 -0.58
CA PRO A 56 -2.47 11.05 -0.17
C PRO A 56 -2.65 9.67 -0.81
N MET A 57 -2.98 8.67 0.00
CA MET A 57 -3.09 7.29 -0.47
C MET A 57 -4.28 6.60 0.18
N ASN A 58 -4.94 5.72 -0.56
CA ASN A 58 -5.92 4.81 0.01
C ASN A 58 -5.18 3.69 0.76
N ALA A 59 -5.59 3.42 1.99
CA ALA A 59 -5.01 2.35 2.79
C ALA A 59 -6.08 1.68 3.65
N THR A 60 -5.95 0.37 3.87
CA THR A 60 -6.92 -0.40 4.67
C THR A 60 -6.25 -1.61 5.32
N PRO A 61 -6.65 -2.01 6.55
CA PRO A 61 -6.25 -3.29 7.09
C PRO A 61 -7.11 -4.46 6.56
N ASP A 62 -8.19 -4.15 5.85
CA ASP A 62 -9.17 -5.11 5.37
C ASP A 62 -9.21 -5.11 3.83
N VAL A 63 -8.62 -6.15 3.25
CA VAL A 63 -8.57 -6.37 1.81
C VAL A 63 -9.95 -6.44 1.15
N THR A 64 -10.98 -6.89 1.88
CA THR A 64 -12.34 -7.02 1.33
C THR A 64 -12.99 -5.66 1.05
N SER A 65 -12.54 -4.60 1.74
CA SER A 65 -13.00 -3.23 1.53
C SER A 65 -12.57 -2.62 0.19
N VAL A 66 -11.54 -3.18 -0.47
CA VAL A 66 -11.05 -2.70 -1.77
C VAL A 66 -11.88 -3.22 -2.94
N GLY A 67 -12.55 -4.37 -2.76
CA GLY A 67 -13.26 -5.06 -3.83
C GLY A 67 -12.31 -5.70 -4.86
N LYS A 68 -12.77 -5.86 -6.09
CA LYS A 68 -12.00 -6.53 -7.16
C LYS A 68 -10.86 -5.61 -7.65
N ALA A 69 -9.63 -6.13 -7.61
CA ALA A 69 -8.46 -5.49 -8.19
C ALA A 69 -8.15 -6.05 -9.59
N ASP A 70 -7.57 -5.21 -10.44
CA ASP A 70 -7.03 -5.60 -11.75
C ASP A 70 -5.60 -6.16 -11.60
N LEU A 71 -4.86 -5.66 -10.59
CA LEU A 71 -3.49 -6.05 -10.29
C LEU A 71 -3.28 -6.10 -8.76
N VAL A 72 -2.69 -7.19 -8.27
CA VAL A 72 -2.25 -7.33 -6.88
C VAL A 72 -0.73 -7.51 -6.85
N ILE A 73 -0.04 -6.66 -6.09
CA ILE A 73 1.41 -6.67 -5.92
C ILE A 73 1.75 -7.04 -4.47
N PHE A 74 2.58 -8.06 -4.29
CA PHE A 74 3.00 -8.52 -2.97
C PHE A 74 4.39 -8.01 -2.61
N PHE A 75 4.45 -7.07 -1.65
CA PHE A 75 5.68 -6.53 -1.07
C PHE A 75 5.80 -6.89 0.42
N VAL A 76 5.70 -8.19 0.69
CA VAL A 76 5.87 -8.77 2.03
C VAL A 76 7.21 -9.50 2.13
N LYS A 77 7.61 -9.87 3.36
CA LYS A 77 8.78 -10.72 3.55
C LYS A 77 8.44 -12.15 3.11
N THR A 78 9.43 -12.92 2.67
CA THR A 78 9.22 -14.25 2.09
C THR A 78 8.35 -15.16 2.95
N TYR A 79 8.54 -15.13 4.27
CA TYR A 79 7.77 -15.96 5.22
C TYR A 79 6.30 -15.54 5.39
N ASP A 80 5.92 -14.34 4.97
CA ASP A 80 4.54 -13.85 5.02
C ASP A 80 3.77 -14.09 3.71
N THR A 81 4.44 -14.59 2.66
CA THR A 81 3.90 -14.69 1.29
C THR A 81 2.63 -15.53 1.22
N GLU A 82 2.64 -16.73 1.81
CA GLU A 82 1.48 -17.64 1.77
C GLU A 82 0.24 -17.00 2.42
N LYS A 83 0.43 -16.36 3.57
CA LYS A 83 -0.63 -15.64 4.26
C LYS A 83 -1.14 -14.47 3.42
N ALA A 84 -0.24 -13.65 2.88
CA ALA A 84 -0.62 -12.50 2.08
C ALA A 84 -1.44 -12.91 0.85
N VAL A 85 -1.05 -13.98 0.17
CA VAL A 85 -1.81 -14.52 -0.98
C VAL A 85 -3.17 -15.05 -0.53
N SER A 86 -3.22 -15.78 0.58
CA SER A 86 -4.48 -16.32 1.12
C SER A 86 -5.46 -15.21 1.51
N ASP A 87 -4.96 -14.14 2.10
CA ASP A 87 -5.77 -12.96 2.47
C ASP A 87 -6.30 -12.23 1.21
N ALA A 88 -5.67 -12.37 0.04
CA ALA A 88 -6.03 -11.65 -1.18
C ALA A 88 -7.05 -12.38 -2.09
N LEU A 89 -7.51 -13.57 -1.70
CA LEU A 89 -8.50 -14.39 -2.43
C LEU A 89 -9.92 -14.15 -1.91
#